data_AF-A0A969FPV7-F1
#
_entry.id   AF-A0A969FPV7-F1
#
_cell.length_a   1.000
_cell.length_b   1.000
_cell.length_c   1.000
_cell.angle_alpha   90.00
_cell.angle_beta   90.00
_cell.angle_gamma   90.00
#
_symmetry.space_group_name_H-M   'P 1'
#
loop_
_entity.id
_entity.type
_entity.pdbx_description
1 polymer ?
#
loop_
_entity_poly.entity_id
_entity_poly.type
_entity_poly.pdbx_seq_one_letter_code
_entity_poly.pdbx_strand_id
1 'polypeptide(L)'
;MATPSYHTLSLQSMDLDTLVQVVEDAQQKAANHPKWLTAINTAYDFFLNPPVDTIQIAKDGTALIPSYTSDTTYAANGVCQCQAFAHHLPCWHRAAARILYRYHEALEAEADSLMHQVEAAENRGDWKTYDKLSERWAKVEALLMEMEVA
;
A
#
# COMPACT_ATOMS: atom_id res chain seq x y z
N MET A 1 -20.01 -19.83 -0.20
CA MET A 1 -18.92 -18.92 0.19
C MET A 1 -18.82 -17.88 -0.91
N ALA A 2 -18.99 -16.60 -0.61
CA ALA A 2 -18.80 -15.54 -1.61
C ALA A 2 -17.31 -15.44 -1.94
N THR A 3 -16.97 -15.35 -3.22
CA THR A 3 -15.60 -15.10 -3.66
C THR A 3 -15.21 -13.67 -3.24
N PRO A 4 -14.06 -13.45 -2.60
CA PRO A 4 -13.61 -12.10 -2.29
C PRO A 4 -13.49 -11.29 -3.59
N SER A 5 -14.02 -10.07 -3.58
CA SER A 5 -13.82 -9.11 -4.66
C SER A 5 -12.41 -8.57 -4.56
N TYR A 6 -11.65 -8.66 -5.65
CA TYR A 6 -10.30 -8.13 -5.75
C TYR A 6 -10.28 -6.94 -6.68
N HIS A 7 -9.59 -5.89 -6.26
CA HIS A 7 -9.29 -4.72 -7.05
C HIS A 7 -7.87 -4.82 -7.60
N THR A 8 -7.63 -4.25 -8.78
CA THR A 8 -6.31 -4.27 -9.42
C THR A 8 -5.56 -2.99 -9.09
N LEU A 9 -4.48 -3.08 -8.33
CA LEU A 9 -3.57 -1.98 -8.09
C LEU A 9 -2.44 -2.01 -9.11
N SER A 10 -2.19 -0.88 -9.78
CA SER A 10 -0.99 -0.66 -10.56
C SER A 10 0.17 -0.28 -9.64
N LEU A 11 1.27 -1.04 -9.71
CA LEU A 11 2.46 -0.78 -8.91
C LEU A 11 3.25 0.42 -9.46
N GLN A 12 3.12 0.72 -10.75
CA GLN A 12 3.79 1.84 -11.39
C GLN A 12 3.16 3.21 -11.08
N SER A 13 1.89 3.24 -10.67
CA SER A 13 1.19 4.49 -10.31
C SER A 13 1.26 4.83 -8.82
N MET A 14 1.86 3.96 -7.99
CA MET A 14 1.96 4.20 -6.55
C MET A 14 2.71 5.49 -6.24
N ASP A 15 2.21 6.24 -5.27
CA ASP A 15 2.87 7.41 -4.71
C ASP A 15 4.07 6.96 -3.86
N LEU A 16 5.27 7.25 -4.38
CA LEU A 16 6.51 6.76 -3.77
C LEU A 16 6.75 7.40 -2.40
N ASP A 17 6.37 8.66 -2.18
CA ASP A 17 6.58 9.34 -0.90
C ASP A 17 5.72 8.70 0.20
N THR A 18 4.44 8.46 -0.08
CA THR A 18 3.53 7.74 0.83
C THR A 18 4.02 6.31 1.07
N LEU A 19 4.48 5.60 0.03
CA LEU A 19 5.04 4.25 0.18
C LEU A 19 6.28 4.25 1.09
N VAL A 20 7.23 5.18 0.88
CA VAL A 20 8.43 5.33 1.70
C VAL A 20 8.06 5.58 3.15
N GLN A 21 7.13 6.50 3.42
CA GLN A 21 6.69 6.81 4.77
C GLN A 21 6.12 5.57 5.49
N VAL A 22 5.30 4.78 4.80
CA VAL A 22 4.72 3.54 5.35
C VAL A 22 5.80 2.50 5.64
N VAL A 23 6.79 2.37 4.75
CA VAL A 23 7.90 1.43 4.92
C VAL A 23 8.79 1.85 6.09
N GLU A 24 9.11 3.13 6.23
CA GLU A 24 9.91 3.65 7.33
C GLU A 24 9.22 3.41 8.70
N ASP A 25 7.91 3.69 8.80
CA ASP A 25 7.13 3.37 10.00
C ASP A 25 7.14 1.87 10.33
N ALA A 26 7.01 1.01 9.30
CA ALA A 26 7.09 -0.44 9.48
C ALA A 26 8.48 -0.88 9.97
N GLN A 27 9.56 -0.30 9.41
CA GLN A 27 10.94 -0.58 9.82
C GLN A 27 11.19 -0.12 11.26
N GLN A 28 10.74 1.08 11.64
CA GLN A 28 10.85 1.59 13.01
C GLN A 28 10.16 0.66 14.01
N LYS A 29 8.95 0.20 13.71
CA LYS A 29 8.22 -0.77 14.54
C LYS A 29 8.91 -2.13 14.62
N ALA A 30 9.60 -2.53 13.56
CA ALA A 30 10.35 -3.78 13.49
C ALA A 30 11.83 -3.66 13.92
N ALA A 31 12.27 -2.51 14.45
CA ALA A 31 13.69 -2.23 14.70
C ALA A 31 14.42 -3.31 15.53
N ASN A 32 13.73 -3.93 16.48
CA ASN A 32 14.27 -5.00 17.33
C ASN A 32 14.04 -6.43 16.78
N HIS A 33 13.55 -6.56 15.54
CA HIS A 33 13.17 -7.81 14.92
C HIS A 33 13.85 -7.98 13.55
N PRO A 34 15.14 -8.38 13.51
CA PRO A 34 15.95 -8.36 12.28
C PRO A 34 15.36 -9.20 11.13
N LYS A 35 14.72 -10.34 11.45
CA LYS A 35 14.06 -11.17 10.43
C LYS A 35 12.86 -10.47 9.79
N TRP A 36 12.14 -9.65 10.56
CA TRP A 36 11.06 -8.82 10.02
C TRP A 36 11.60 -7.65 9.21
N LEU A 37 12.70 -7.01 9.63
CA LEU A 37 13.36 -5.98 8.83
C LEU A 37 13.77 -6.50 7.45
N THR A 38 14.38 -7.69 7.39
CA THR A 38 14.71 -8.32 6.10
C THR A 38 13.45 -8.54 5.25
N ALA A 39 12.38 -9.07 5.84
CA ALA A 39 11.12 -9.29 5.13
C ALA A 39 10.48 -7.98 4.62
N ILE A 40 10.56 -6.89 5.39
CA ILE A 40 10.07 -5.56 5.02
C ILE A 40 10.91 -4.98 3.89
N ASN A 41 12.24 -5.08 3.97
CA ASN A 41 13.12 -4.59 2.92
C ASN A 41 12.89 -5.32 1.60
N THR A 42 12.76 -6.65 1.63
CA THR A 42 12.42 -7.43 0.43
C THR A 42 11.04 -7.06 -0.12
N ALA A 43 10.06 -6.77 0.74
CA ALA A 43 8.76 -6.29 0.28
C ALA A 43 8.85 -4.88 -0.35
N TYR A 44 9.69 -4.01 0.19
CA TYR A 44 9.92 -2.69 -0.40
C TYR A 44 10.63 -2.78 -1.76
N ASP A 45 11.67 -3.61 -1.86
CA ASP A 45 12.34 -3.91 -3.13
C ASP A 45 11.36 -4.44 -4.19
N PHE A 46 10.31 -5.17 -3.76
CA PHE A 46 9.23 -5.64 -4.63
C PHE A 46 8.41 -4.51 -5.21
N PHE A 47 8.09 -3.48 -4.43
CA PHE A 47 7.36 -2.33 -4.95
C PHE A 47 8.24 -1.44 -5.84
N LEU A 48 9.54 -1.34 -5.54
CA LEU A 48 10.46 -0.54 -6.35
C LEU A 48 10.85 -1.21 -7.68
N ASN A 49 10.98 -2.53 -7.67
CA ASN A 49 11.40 -3.32 -8.84
C ASN A 49 10.43 -4.49 -9.04
N PRO A 50 9.16 -4.21 -9.38
CA PRO A 50 8.15 -5.24 -9.40
C PRO A 50 8.36 -6.16 -10.62
N PRO A 51 8.22 -7.48 -10.46
CA PRO A 51 8.26 -8.42 -11.58
C PRO A 51 6.97 -8.38 -12.43
N VAL A 52 5.96 -7.63 -11.98
CA VAL A 52 4.64 -7.49 -12.60
C VAL A 52 4.19 -6.03 -12.51
N ASP A 53 3.35 -5.56 -13.44
CA ASP A 53 2.88 -4.17 -13.40
C ASP A 53 1.73 -3.97 -12.40
N THR A 54 0.99 -5.03 -12.08
CA THR A 54 -0.22 -4.96 -11.26
C THR A 54 -0.30 -6.11 -10.25
N ILE A 55 -1.02 -5.87 -9.15
CA ILE A 55 -1.37 -6.87 -8.14
C ILE A 55 -2.86 -6.77 -7.78
N GLN A 56 -3.40 -7.84 -7.20
CA GLN A 56 -4.80 -7.89 -6.77
C GLN A 56 -4.91 -7.75 -5.26
N ILE A 57 -5.78 -6.86 -4.80
CA ILE A 57 -6.02 -6.58 -3.37
C ILE A 57 -7.53 -6.65 -3.08
N ALA A 58 -7.93 -7.39 -2.06
CA ALA A 58 -9.30 -7.44 -1.57
C ALA A 58 -9.52 -6.44 -0.42
N LYS A 59 -10.78 -6.05 -0.21
CA LYS A 59 -11.19 -5.11 0.85
C LYS A 59 -10.81 -5.55 2.26
N ASP A 60 -10.64 -6.84 2.50
CA ASP A 60 -10.21 -7.39 3.80
C ASP A 60 -8.69 -7.30 4.04
N GLY A 61 -7.96 -6.68 3.11
CA GLY A 61 -6.49 -6.56 3.14
C GLY A 61 -5.76 -7.79 2.58
N THR A 62 -6.47 -8.75 1.99
CA THR A 62 -5.84 -9.86 1.27
C THR A 62 -5.21 -9.37 -0.02
N ALA A 63 -3.89 -9.51 -0.16
CA ALA A 63 -3.19 -9.21 -1.40
C ALA A 63 -2.67 -10.49 -2.06
N LEU A 64 -2.80 -10.58 -3.38
CA LEU A 64 -2.20 -11.63 -4.20
C LEU A 64 -0.81 -11.16 -4.64
N ILE A 65 0.23 -11.70 -4.02
CA ILE A 65 1.62 -11.30 -4.24
C ILE A 65 2.36 -12.41 -5.00
N PRO A 66 2.89 -12.15 -6.21
CA PRO A 66 3.67 -13.13 -6.95
C PRO A 66 5.04 -13.35 -6.31
N SER A 67 5.54 -14.57 -6.41
CA SER A 67 6.90 -14.94 -5.99
C SER A 67 7.95 -14.38 -6.95
N TYR A 68 9.10 -13.99 -6.43
CA TYR A 68 10.26 -13.63 -7.27
C TYR A 68 10.90 -14.81 -7.99
N THR A 69 10.78 -16.01 -7.43
CA THR A 69 11.59 -17.17 -7.84
C THR A 69 10.75 -18.32 -8.38
N SER A 70 9.43 -18.16 -8.45
CA SER A 70 8.51 -19.18 -8.95
C SER A 70 7.28 -18.55 -9.58
N ASP A 71 6.57 -19.30 -10.42
CA ASP A 71 5.29 -18.86 -11.00
C ASP A 71 4.13 -18.94 -9.99
N THR A 72 4.44 -18.92 -8.69
CA THR A 72 3.46 -19.04 -7.60
C THR A 72 3.03 -17.67 -7.13
N THR A 73 1.72 -17.45 -7.04
CA THR A 73 1.13 -16.28 -6.39
C THR A 73 0.56 -16.67 -5.03
N TYR A 74 0.88 -15.89 -4.00
CA TYR A 74 0.46 -16.13 -2.63
C TYR A 74 -0.61 -15.13 -2.21
N ALA A 75 -1.71 -15.63 -1.62
CA ALA A 75 -2.71 -14.79 -0.98
C ALA A 75 -2.27 -14.51 0.46
N ALA A 76 -1.94 -13.26 0.76
CA ALA A 76 -1.44 -12.83 2.05
C ALA A 76 -2.40 -11.83 2.73
N ASN A 77 -2.88 -12.18 3.93
CA ASN A 77 -3.75 -11.32 4.77
C ASN A 77 -3.43 -11.40 6.27
N GLY A 78 -2.15 -11.60 6.60
CA GLY A 78 -1.70 -11.94 7.95
C GLY A 78 -1.37 -13.43 8.11
N VAL A 79 -1.86 -14.29 7.20
CA VAL A 79 -1.30 -15.61 6.89
C VAL A 79 -0.65 -15.61 5.50
N CYS A 80 0.08 -16.66 5.14
CA CYS A 80 0.63 -16.86 3.80
C CYS A 80 0.90 -18.35 3.55
N GLN A 81 0.84 -18.82 2.30
CA GLN A 81 1.06 -20.23 1.97
C GLN A 81 2.53 -20.53 1.63
N CYS A 82 3.45 -19.58 1.84
CA CYS A 82 4.86 -19.78 1.57
C CYS A 82 5.55 -20.60 2.66
N GLN A 83 6.67 -21.23 2.31
CA GLN A 83 7.44 -22.08 3.20
C GLN A 83 7.89 -21.34 4.48
N ALA A 84 8.28 -20.06 4.39
CA ALA A 84 8.66 -19.28 5.56
C ALA A 84 7.51 -19.20 6.59
N PHE A 85 6.27 -18.96 6.14
CA PHE A 85 5.11 -18.95 7.04
C PHE A 85 4.81 -20.34 7.61
N ALA A 86 4.93 -21.40 6.80
CA ALA A 86 4.75 -22.78 7.26
C ALA A 86 5.74 -23.16 8.38
N HIS A 87 6.92 -22.54 8.40
CA HIS A 87 7.91 -22.68 9.48
C HIS A 87 7.80 -21.61 10.58
N HIS A 88 6.69 -20.87 10.65
CA HIS A 88 6.45 -19.80 11.61
C HIS A 88 7.51 -18.68 11.57
N LEU A 89 8.13 -18.46 10.41
CA LEU A 89 9.08 -17.37 10.19
C LEU A 89 8.37 -16.15 9.57
N PRO A 90 8.89 -14.93 9.80
CA PRO A 90 8.53 -13.77 9.01
C PRO A 90 8.66 -14.06 7.52
N CYS A 91 7.69 -13.63 6.72
CA CYS A 91 7.77 -13.75 5.26
C CYS A 91 7.44 -12.43 4.60
N TRP A 92 8.15 -12.15 3.50
CA TRP A 92 8.06 -10.88 2.81
C TRP A 92 6.69 -10.68 2.14
N HIS A 93 6.00 -11.73 1.68
CA HIS A 93 4.63 -11.58 1.14
C HIS A 93 3.65 -11.01 2.19
N ARG A 94 3.79 -11.40 3.47
CA ARG A 94 2.98 -10.83 4.58
C ARG A 94 3.37 -9.39 4.85
N ALA A 95 4.66 -9.07 4.79
CA ALA A 95 5.11 -7.69 4.92
C ALA A 95 4.56 -6.83 3.78
N ALA A 96 4.61 -7.30 2.53
CA ALA A 96 4.08 -6.63 1.35
C ALA A 96 2.57 -6.38 1.47
N ALA A 97 1.77 -7.41 1.79
CA ALA A 97 0.33 -7.24 2.00
C ALA A 97 0.02 -6.22 3.12
N ARG A 98 0.80 -6.23 4.21
CA ARG A 98 0.62 -5.27 5.29
C ARG A 98 1.01 -3.85 4.89
N ILE A 99 2.09 -3.67 4.12
CA ILE A 99 2.51 -2.37 3.58
C ILE A 99 1.41 -1.81 2.68
N LEU A 100 0.86 -2.61 1.77
CA LEU A 100 -0.24 -2.19 0.88
C LEU A 100 -1.47 -1.74 1.65
N TYR A 101 -1.85 -2.50 2.67
CA TYR A 101 -2.96 -2.13 3.54
C TYR A 101 -2.71 -0.80 4.25
N ARG A 102 -1.50 -0.60 4.79
CA ARG A 102 -1.12 0.68 5.44
C ARG A 102 -1.00 1.83 4.45
N TYR A 103 -0.58 1.56 3.22
CA TYR A 103 -0.52 2.54 2.15
C TYR A 103 -1.92 3.03 1.77
N HIS A 104 -2.90 2.12 1.65
CA HIS A 104 -4.30 2.49 1.46
C HIS A 104 -4.81 3.38 2.60
N GLU A 105 -4.63 2.95 3.87
CA GLU A 105 -5.04 3.75 5.04
C GLU A 105 -4.36 5.13 5.07
N ALA A 106 -3.10 5.22 4.62
CA ALA A 106 -2.38 6.49 4.55
C ALA A 106 -2.95 7.42 3.47
N LEU A 107 -3.33 6.89 2.30
CA LEU A 107 -4.00 7.65 1.26
C LEU A 107 -5.38 8.13 1.71
N GLU A 108 -6.18 7.28 2.36
CA GLU A 108 -7.49 7.67 2.93
C GLU A 108 -7.34 8.81 3.92
N ALA A 109 -6.38 8.68 4.86
CA ALA A 109 -6.11 9.72 5.85
C ALA A 109 -5.58 11.03 5.21
N GLU A 110 -4.77 10.93 4.15
CA GLU A 110 -4.29 12.08 3.40
C GLU A 110 -5.43 12.78 2.66
N ALA A 111 -6.31 12.03 1.98
CA ALA A 111 -7.46 12.56 1.27
C ALA A 111 -8.39 13.34 2.21
N ASP A 112 -8.73 12.74 3.36
CA ASP A 112 -9.52 13.39 4.40
C ASP A 112 -8.86 14.69 4.89
N SER A 113 -7.56 14.65 5.19
CA SER A 113 -6.81 15.82 5.63
C SER A 113 -6.78 16.93 4.59
N LEU A 114 -6.55 16.60 3.32
CA LEU A 114 -6.50 17.54 2.22
C LEU A 114 -7.87 18.18 1.98
N MET A 115 -8.96 17.41 2.02
CA MET A 115 -10.33 17.94 1.88
C MET A 115 -10.59 19.06 2.90
N HIS A 116 -10.28 18.85 4.18
CA HIS A 116 -10.43 19.88 5.21
C HIS A 116 -9.54 21.10 4.97
N GLN A 117 -8.32 20.90 4.47
CA GLN A 117 -7.40 22.01 4.16
C GLN A 117 -7.85 22.82 2.93
N VAL A 118 -8.41 22.15 1.90
CA VAL A 118 -8.99 22.78 0.70
C VAL A 118 -10.14 23.70 1.13
N GLU A 119 -11.10 23.17 1.90
CA GLU A 119 -12.24 23.94 2.42
C GLU A 119 -11.75 25.14 3.26
N ALA A 120 -10.75 24.94 4.11
CA ALA A 120 -10.20 26.03 4.91
C ALA A 120 -9.49 27.10 4.06
N ALA A 121 -8.82 26.73 2.96
CA ALA A 121 -8.18 27.67 2.05
C ALA A 121 -9.20 28.50 1.26
N GLU A 122 -10.27 27.85 0.78
CA GLU A 122 -11.40 28.50 0.10
C GLU A 122 -12.07 29.52 1.02
N ASN A 123 -12.39 29.14 2.25
CA ASN A 123 -13.01 30.01 3.26
C ASN A 123 -12.16 31.26 3.59
N ARG A 124 -10.83 31.19 3.43
CA ARG A 124 -9.93 32.34 3.61
C ARG A 124 -9.69 33.16 2.33
N GLY A 125 -10.22 32.72 1.19
CA GLY A 125 -9.91 33.31 -0.12
C GLY A 125 -8.44 33.15 -0.55
N ASP A 126 -7.73 32.16 0.00
CA ASP A 126 -6.34 31.86 -0.35
C ASP A 126 -6.28 30.93 -1.56
N TRP A 127 -6.59 31.47 -2.74
CA TRP A 127 -6.70 30.73 -3.99
C TRP A 127 -5.41 30.02 -4.41
N LYS A 128 -4.24 30.57 -4.04
CA LYS A 128 -2.95 29.94 -4.35
C LYS A 128 -2.76 28.65 -3.57
N THR A 129 -3.15 28.64 -2.30
CA THR A 129 -3.08 27.43 -1.46
C THR A 129 -4.17 26.45 -1.87
N TYR A 130 -5.37 26.94 -2.16
CA TYR A 130 -6.48 26.13 -2.67
C TYR A 130 -6.09 25.35 -3.93
N ASP A 131 -5.53 26.00 -4.94
CA ASP A 131 -5.15 25.36 -6.21
C ASP A 131 -4.18 24.20 -5.98
N LYS A 132 -3.17 24.40 -5.13
CA LYS A 132 -2.18 23.36 -4.80
C LYS A 132 -2.79 22.19 -4.05
N LEU A 133 -3.62 22.47 -3.04
CA LEU A 133 -4.22 21.44 -2.20
C LEU A 133 -5.26 20.63 -2.99
N SER A 134 -6.07 21.28 -3.81
CA SER A 134 -7.07 20.63 -4.66
C SER A 134 -6.44 19.76 -5.73
N GLU A 135 -5.31 20.18 -6.31
CA GLU A 135 -4.54 19.33 -7.25
C GLU A 135 -3.99 18.08 -6.55
N ARG A 136 -3.41 18.21 -5.34
CA ARG A 136 -2.93 17.06 -4.58
C ARG A 136 -4.08 16.14 -4.16
N TRP A 137 -5.19 16.71 -3.68
CA TRP A 137 -6.37 15.95 -3.29
C TRP A 137 -6.92 15.12 -4.47
N ALA A 138 -7.06 15.74 -5.65
CA ALA A 138 -7.50 15.03 -6.85
C ALA A 138 -6.55 13.89 -7.26
N LYS A 139 -5.24 14.04 -7.05
CA LYS A 139 -4.26 12.96 -7.28
C LYS A 139 -4.44 11.81 -6.30
N VAL A 140 -4.61 12.10 -5.00
CA VAL A 140 -4.83 11.07 -3.97
C VAL A 140 -6.15 10.33 -4.21
N GLU A 141 -7.23 11.07 -4.52
CA GLU A 141 -8.53 10.49 -4.90
C GLU A 141 -8.42 9.57 -6.12
N ALA A 142 -7.66 9.95 -7.14
CA ALA A 142 -7.45 9.09 -8.30
C ALA A 142 -6.74 7.77 -7.92
N LEU A 143 -5.76 7.82 -7.02
CA LEU A 143 -5.08 6.62 -6.51
C LEU A 143 -6.04 5.74 -5.70
N LEU A 144 -6.88 6.33 -4.85
CA LEU A 144 -7.90 5.58 -4.10
C LEU A 144 -8.93 4.94 -5.03
N MET A 145 -9.39 5.65 -6.06
CA MET A 145 -10.31 5.11 -7.06
C MET A 145 -9.71 3.93 -7.83
N GLU A 146 -8.41 3.99 -8.19
CA GLU A 146 -7.71 2.84 -8.78
C GLU A 146 -7.72 1.62 -7.84
N MET A 147 -7.69 1.84 -6.52
CA MET A 147 -7.72 0.79 -5.52
C MET A 147 -9.12 0.27 -5.17
N GLU A 148 -10.18 1.05 -5.42
CA GLU A 148 -11.57 0.69 -5.10
C GLU A 148 -12.41 0.22 -6.29
N VAL A 149 -12.05 0.61 -7.52
CA VAL A 149 -12.85 0.37 -8.74
C VAL A 149 -12.23 -0.76 -9.57
N ALA A 150 -12.55 -2.01 -9.23
CA ALA A 150 -12.58 -3.14 -10.18
C ALA A 150 -13.40 -4.32 -9.62
#